data_AF-A0A645GQT1-F1
#
_entry.id   AF-A0A645GQT1-F1
#
_cell.length_a   1.000
_cell.length_b   1.000
_cell.length_c   1.000
_cell.angle_alpha   90.00
_cell.angle_beta   90.00
_cell.angle_gamma   90.00
#
_symmetry.space_group_name_H-M   'P 1'
#
loop_
_entity.id
_entity.type
_entity.pdbx_description
1 polymer ?
#
loop_
_entity_poly.entity_id
_entity_poly.type
_entity_poly.pdbx_seq_one_letter_code
_entity_poly.pdbx_strand_id
1 'polypeptide(L)'
;MAELKKYPIPAGTGFDGRRIVSSTGELIYEVNRSLRMETPEAEALLLQDGCSELAGKIMAVSENRFPSVCFLGALDKKTLKNSRRMLFLYLTDLKNNGTEISESLLVTPGKLPLIVRSGRVSVELKLAGEPQVWALAYTGARKKRIPVGKTAQGIQFHADSVTDKDIMYAFEIVYLSVTQ
;
A
#
# COMPACT_ATOMS: atom_id res chain seq x y z
N MET A 1 -6.05 8.06 -26.55
CA MET A 1 -4.85 7.94 -27.40
C MET A 1 -4.29 9.29 -27.87
N ALA A 2 -5.13 10.29 -28.18
CA ALA A 2 -4.66 11.61 -28.62
C ALA A 2 -3.83 12.37 -27.54
N GLU A 3 -4.19 12.23 -26.26
CA GLU A 3 -3.50 12.95 -25.16
C GLU A 3 -2.19 12.29 -24.67
N LEU A 4 -2.05 10.96 -24.80
CA LEU A 4 -0.83 10.25 -24.36
C LEU A 4 0.39 10.52 -25.24
N LYS A 5 0.20 11.05 -26.46
CA LYS A 5 1.28 11.49 -27.35
C LYS A 5 1.94 12.81 -26.90
N LYS A 6 1.35 13.51 -25.93
CA LYS A 6 1.83 14.82 -25.46
C LYS A 6 3.01 14.72 -24.48
N TYR A 7 3.23 13.55 -23.89
CA TYR A 7 4.27 13.32 -22.90
C TYR A 7 5.26 12.26 -23.39
N PRO A 8 6.59 12.48 -23.23
CA PRO A 8 7.58 11.50 -23.64
C PRO A 8 7.40 10.22 -22.81
N ILE A 9 6.98 9.15 -23.48
CA ILE A 9 6.95 7.81 -22.89
C ILE A 9 8.37 7.25 -22.95
N PRO A 10 8.97 6.82 -21.82
CA PRO A 10 10.31 6.23 -21.83
C PRO A 10 10.41 5.06 -22.82
N ALA A 11 11.54 4.97 -23.53
CA ALA A 11 11.80 3.86 -24.45
C ALA A 11 11.66 2.51 -23.73
N GLY A 12 11.05 1.52 -24.41
CA GLY A 12 10.79 0.19 -23.84
C GLY A 12 9.54 0.07 -22.96
N THR A 13 8.77 1.15 -22.78
CA THR A 13 7.47 1.09 -22.11
C THR A 13 6.45 0.36 -23.00
N GLY A 14 5.83 -0.69 -22.48
CA GLY A 14 4.77 -1.44 -23.15
C GLY A 14 3.39 -0.81 -22.92
N PHE A 15 2.54 -0.84 -23.93
CA PHE A 15 1.13 -0.45 -23.80
C PHE A 15 0.23 -1.35 -24.67
N ASP A 16 -0.80 -1.94 -24.08
CA ASP A 16 -1.73 -2.87 -24.75
C ASP A 16 -3.15 -2.32 -24.95
N GLY A 17 -3.38 -1.03 -24.69
CA GLY A 17 -4.72 -0.42 -24.71
C GLY A 17 -5.32 -0.22 -23.31
N ARG A 18 -4.92 -1.04 -22.33
CA ARG A 18 -5.49 -1.03 -20.97
C ARG A 18 -4.42 -0.97 -19.87
N ARG A 19 -3.22 -1.44 -20.16
CA ARG A 19 -2.11 -1.58 -19.24
C ARG A 19 -0.87 -0.90 -19.80
N ILE A 20 -0.21 -0.08 -18.98
CA ILE A 20 1.10 0.51 -19.25
C ILE A 20 2.12 -0.21 -18.35
N VAL A 21 3.24 -0.65 -18.91
CA VAL A 21 4.30 -1.36 -18.19
C VAL A 21 5.63 -0.67 -18.45
N SER A 22 6.37 -0.34 -17.38
CA SER A 22 7.71 0.25 -17.52
C SER A 22 8.67 -0.69 -18.26
N SER A 23 9.76 -0.14 -18.79
CA SER A 23 10.82 -0.92 -19.42
C SER A 23 11.46 -1.98 -18.51
N THR A 24 11.44 -1.77 -17.18
CA THR A 24 11.90 -2.75 -16.18
C THR A 24 10.84 -3.80 -15.83
N GLY A 25 9.57 -3.57 -16.19
CA GLY A 25 8.44 -4.39 -15.74
C GLY A 25 8.03 -4.17 -14.28
N GLU A 26 8.71 -3.28 -13.55
CA GLU A 26 8.46 -3.05 -12.12
C GLU A 26 7.30 -2.09 -11.87
N LEU A 27 6.96 -1.21 -12.82
CA LEU A 27 5.79 -0.34 -12.72
C LEU A 27 4.73 -0.81 -13.70
N ILE A 28 3.54 -1.08 -13.18
CA ILE A 28 2.40 -1.56 -13.94
C ILE A 28 1.20 -0.68 -13.61
N TYR A 29 0.74 0.09 -14.58
CA TYR A 29 -0.47 0.90 -14.46
C TYR A 29 -1.60 0.25 -15.25
N GLU A 30 -2.70 -0.07 -14.58
CA GLU A 30 -3.96 -0.46 -15.19
C GLU A 30 -4.90 0.75 -15.18
N VAL A 31 -5.23 1.24 -16.37
CA VAL A 31 -6.01 2.48 -16.55
C VAL A 31 -7.32 2.40 -15.77
N ASN A 32 -7.60 3.44 -14.98
CA ASN A 32 -8.79 3.58 -14.13
C ASN A 32 -9.00 2.44 -13.11
N ARG A 33 -7.94 1.70 -12.76
CA ARG A 33 -8.04 0.57 -11.84
C ARG A 33 -6.96 0.58 -10.77
N SER A 34 -5.68 0.57 -11.16
CA SER A 34 -4.59 0.44 -10.20
C SER A 34 -3.23 0.87 -10.74
N LEU A 35 -2.30 1.13 -9.82
CA LEU A 35 -0.87 1.18 -10.11
C LEU A 35 -0.17 0.17 -9.20
N ARG A 36 0.76 -0.61 -9.74
CA ARG A 36 1.64 -1.50 -8.99
C ARG A 36 3.08 -1.09 -9.19
N MET A 37 3.84 -1.14 -8.09
CA MET A 37 5.30 -1.10 -8.09
C MET A 37 5.79 -2.41 -7.49
N GLU A 38 6.65 -3.12 -8.20
CA GLU A 38 7.13 -4.45 -7.81
C GLU A 38 8.64 -4.54 -8.03
N THR A 39 9.42 -4.04 -7.07
CA THR A 39 10.89 -4.14 -7.06
C THR A 39 11.34 -5.31 -6.17
N PRO A 40 12.63 -5.69 -6.17
CA PRO A 40 13.11 -6.73 -5.27
C PRO A 40 12.90 -6.41 -3.78
N GLU A 41 13.05 -5.14 -3.38
CA GLU A 41 13.05 -4.70 -1.97
C GLU A 41 11.72 -4.09 -1.51
N ALA A 42 10.82 -3.76 -2.45
CA ALA A 42 9.56 -3.11 -2.14
C ALA A 42 8.43 -3.48 -3.12
N GLU A 43 7.21 -3.44 -2.61
CA GLU A 43 5.99 -3.63 -3.37
C GLU A 43 4.97 -2.55 -2.97
N ALA A 44 4.35 -1.89 -3.94
CA ALA A 44 3.28 -0.95 -3.70
C ALA A 44 2.07 -1.29 -4.56
N LEU A 45 0.91 -1.30 -3.93
CA LEU A 45 -0.40 -1.54 -4.53
C LEU A 45 -1.23 -0.27 -4.33
N LEU A 46 -1.43 0.49 -5.39
CA LEU A 46 -2.29 1.67 -5.40
C LEU A 46 -3.63 1.26 -6.01
N LEU A 47 -4.67 1.31 -5.19
CA LEU A 47 -6.03 0.96 -5.56
C LEU A 47 -6.77 2.25 -5.91
N GLN A 48 -7.34 2.33 -7.11
CA GLN A 48 -8.23 3.43 -7.47
C GLN A 48 -9.65 3.15 -6.99
N ASP A 49 -10.54 4.12 -7.20
CA ASP A 49 -11.94 3.98 -6.84
C ASP A 49 -12.58 2.74 -7.50
N GLY A 50 -13.42 2.03 -6.76
CA GLY A 50 -14.01 0.76 -7.18
C GLY A 50 -13.07 -0.45 -7.18
N CYS A 51 -11.78 -0.29 -6.88
CA CYS A 51 -10.84 -1.40 -6.74
C CYS A 51 -10.76 -1.88 -5.28
N SER A 52 -11.47 -2.97 -4.96
CA SER A 52 -11.52 -3.52 -3.60
C SER A 52 -10.42 -4.53 -3.29
N GLU A 53 -9.80 -5.10 -4.32
CA GLU A 53 -8.73 -6.08 -4.20
C GLU A 53 -7.66 -5.85 -5.26
N LEU A 54 -6.41 -6.14 -4.89
CA LEU A 54 -5.28 -6.10 -5.80
C LEU A 54 -4.18 -7.03 -5.28
N ALA A 55 -3.55 -7.77 -6.18
CA ALA A 55 -2.44 -8.63 -5.85
C ALA A 55 -1.22 -8.26 -6.68
N GLY A 56 -0.05 -8.21 -6.04
CA GLY A 56 1.23 -8.30 -6.70
C GLY A 56 1.94 -9.61 -6.34
N LYS A 57 3.27 -9.55 -6.28
CA LYS A 57 4.13 -10.74 -6.20
C LYS A 57 4.18 -11.32 -4.78
N ILE A 58 4.36 -10.48 -3.78
CA ILE A 58 4.49 -10.86 -2.37
C ILE A 58 3.26 -10.42 -1.59
N MET A 59 2.67 -9.27 -1.90
CA MET A 59 1.54 -8.71 -1.19
C MET A 59 0.26 -8.87 -2.00
N ALA A 60 -0.83 -9.21 -1.32
CA ALA A 60 -2.18 -9.07 -1.82
C ALA A 60 -3.03 -8.32 -0.80
N VAL A 61 -3.96 -7.51 -1.29
CA VAL A 61 -4.89 -6.78 -0.44
C VAL A 61 -6.31 -6.98 -0.92
N SER A 62 -7.24 -7.02 0.03
CA SER A 62 -8.67 -7.19 -0.19
C SER A 62 -9.47 -6.38 0.81
N GLU A 63 -10.79 -6.32 0.62
CA GLU A 63 -11.73 -5.55 1.47
C GLU A 63 -11.48 -4.04 1.49
N ASN A 64 -10.67 -3.51 0.56
CA ASN A 64 -10.46 -2.08 0.43
C ASN A 64 -11.74 -1.41 -0.10
N ARG A 65 -12.07 -0.23 0.43
CA ARG A 65 -13.31 0.50 0.08
C ARG A 65 -13.10 1.86 -0.58
N PHE A 66 -11.88 2.37 -0.54
CA PHE A 66 -11.57 3.73 -1.00
C PHE A 66 -10.24 3.74 -1.75
N PRO A 67 -9.97 4.76 -2.56
CA PRO A 67 -8.63 4.96 -3.08
C PRO A 67 -7.58 4.94 -1.95
N SER A 68 -6.59 4.06 -2.09
CA SER A 68 -5.59 3.83 -1.04
C SER A 68 -4.27 3.35 -1.62
N VAL A 69 -3.21 3.50 -0.82
CA VAL A 69 -1.88 2.98 -1.12
C VAL A 69 -1.50 1.98 -0.05
N CYS A 70 -1.26 0.74 -0.47
CA CYS A 70 -0.65 -0.29 0.36
C CYS A 70 0.80 -0.46 -0.07
N PHE A 71 1.76 -0.13 0.79
CA PHE A 71 3.19 -0.26 0.51
C PHE A 71 3.82 -1.27 1.47
N LEU A 72 4.71 -2.10 0.97
CA LEU A 72 5.54 -3.02 1.73
C LEU A 72 6.99 -2.82 1.31
N GLY A 73 7.89 -2.53 2.26
CA GLY A 73 9.31 -2.33 1.97
C GLY A 73 10.21 -3.01 3.00
N ALA A 74 11.31 -3.59 2.55
CA ALA A 74 12.33 -4.15 3.42
C ALA A 74 13.09 -3.04 4.18
N LEU A 75 13.33 -3.25 5.47
CA LEU A 75 14.11 -2.35 6.33
C LEU A 75 15.56 -2.83 6.55
N ASP A 76 15.91 -3.99 6.00
CA ASP A 76 17.20 -4.65 6.16
C ASP A 76 18.00 -4.78 4.86
N LYS A 77 17.63 -4.02 3.81
CA LYS A 77 18.29 -3.99 2.48
C LYS A 77 18.36 -5.37 1.81
N LYS A 78 17.37 -6.22 2.08
CA LYS A 78 17.20 -7.51 1.42
C LYS A 78 15.98 -7.47 0.52
N THR A 79 15.91 -8.44 -0.39
CA THR A 79 14.67 -8.67 -1.13
C THR A 79 13.52 -8.99 -0.17
N LEU A 80 12.29 -8.64 -0.52
CA LEU A 80 11.11 -8.89 0.32
C LEU A 80 10.99 -10.36 0.74
N LYS A 81 11.37 -11.31 -0.14
CA LYS A 81 11.38 -12.75 0.15
C LYS A 81 12.35 -13.15 1.27
N ASN A 82 13.44 -12.41 1.43
CA ASN A 82 14.54 -12.72 2.36
C ASN A 82 14.62 -11.75 3.54
N SER A 83 13.82 -10.69 3.52
CA SER A 83 13.78 -9.66 4.55
C SER A 83 13.15 -10.23 5.83
N ARG A 84 13.77 -9.92 6.97
CA ARG A 84 13.22 -10.29 8.29
C ARG A 84 12.49 -9.13 8.95
N ARG A 85 12.61 -7.93 8.39
CA ARG A 85 12.06 -6.72 8.97
C ARG A 85 11.54 -5.84 7.85
N MET A 86 10.23 -5.67 7.78
CA MET A 86 9.56 -4.90 6.74
C MET A 86 8.69 -3.82 7.36
N LEU A 87 8.50 -2.73 6.61
CA LEU A 87 7.54 -1.68 6.87
C LEU A 87 6.36 -1.85 5.92
N PHE A 88 5.17 -1.99 6.47
CA PHE A 88 3.92 -1.90 5.74
C PHE A 88 3.25 -0.55 6.00
N LEU A 89 2.79 0.12 4.95
CA LEU A 89 1.99 1.35 5.03
C LEU A 89 0.62 1.13 4.41
N TYR A 90 -0.43 1.53 5.10
CA TYR A 90 -1.79 1.61 4.54
C TYR A 90 -2.24 3.07 4.54
N LEU A 91 -2.06 3.76 3.42
CA LEU A 91 -2.35 5.19 3.32
C LEU A 91 -3.72 5.40 2.69
N THR A 92 -4.60 6.07 3.43
CA THR A 92 -5.90 6.54 2.96
C THR A 92 -5.86 8.07 2.76
N ASP A 93 -6.94 8.63 2.23
CA ASP A 93 -7.10 10.08 2.05
C ASP A 93 -6.92 10.83 3.38
N LEU A 94 -6.13 11.90 3.33
CA LEU A 94 -5.79 12.77 4.46
C LEU A 94 -5.89 14.22 3.99
N LYS A 95 -6.71 15.02 4.68
CA LYS A 95 -7.04 16.40 4.31
C LYS A 95 -7.08 17.31 5.52
N ASN A 96 -6.94 18.61 5.33
CA ASN A 96 -7.22 19.56 6.40
C ASN A 96 -8.73 19.58 6.71
N ASN A 97 -9.08 19.93 7.94
CA ASN A 97 -10.46 20.19 8.29
C ASN A 97 -10.99 21.42 7.52
N GLY A 98 -12.18 21.28 6.92
CA GLY A 98 -12.81 22.31 6.10
C GLY A 98 -12.20 22.48 4.71
N THR A 99 -11.44 21.49 4.21
CA THR A 99 -11.00 21.49 2.82
C THR A 99 -12.21 21.34 1.88
N GLU A 100 -12.32 22.25 0.92
CA GLU A 100 -13.36 22.23 -0.12
C GLU A 100 -12.70 22.13 -1.50
N ILE A 101 -13.13 21.15 -2.28
CA ILE A 101 -12.68 20.93 -3.65
C ILE A 101 -13.91 20.90 -4.56
N SER A 102 -13.90 21.71 -5.61
CA SER A 102 -14.95 21.74 -6.64
C SER A 102 -14.31 21.59 -8.00
N GLU A 103 -14.77 20.64 -8.82
CA GLU A 103 -14.30 20.44 -10.20
C GLU A 103 -12.76 20.39 -10.36
N SER A 104 -12.08 19.78 -9.38
CA SER A 104 -10.60 19.69 -9.28
C SER A 104 -9.87 20.97 -8.86
N LEU A 105 -10.60 22.04 -8.50
CA LEU A 105 -10.06 23.26 -7.91
C LEU A 105 -10.13 23.18 -6.38
N LEU A 106 -9.00 23.47 -5.71
CA LEU A 106 -8.97 23.70 -4.27
C LEU A 106 -9.61 25.06 -3.98
N VAL A 107 -10.86 25.06 -3.52
CA VAL A 107 -11.62 26.27 -3.19
C VAL A 107 -11.17 26.81 -1.84
N THR A 108 -11.11 25.93 -0.85
CA THR A 108 -10.70 26.25 0.52
C THR A 108 -9.63 25.26 0.97
N PRO A 109 -8.41 25.69 1.33
CA PRO A 109 -7.34 24.80 1.76
C PRO A 109 -7.60 24.12 3.11
N GLY A 110 -8.55 24.62 3.90
CA GLY A 110 -8.85 24.15 5.25
C GLY A 110 -7.79 24.55 6.28
N LYS A 111 -7.89 24.00 7.49
CA LYS A 111 -6.92 24.17 8.58
C LYS A 111 -6.76 22.89 9.40
N LEU A 112 -5.71 22.84 10.22
CA LEU A 112 -5.57 21.78 11.21
C LEU A 112 -6.79 21.76 12.18
N PRO A 113 -7.17 20.58 12.71
CA PRO A 113 -6.48 19.28 12.60
C PRO A 113 -6.68 18.60 11.23
N LEU A 114 -5.81 17.62 10.94
CA LEU A 114 -5.96 16.74 9.78
C LEU A 114 -7.12 15.76 10.01
N ILE A 115 -7.95 15.57 8.98
CA ILE A 115 -9.00 14.56 8.91
C ILE A 115 -8.49 13.40 8.06
N VAL A 116 -8.57 12.22 8.64
CA VAL A 116 -8.21 10.96 8.01
C VAL A 116 -9.46 10.22 7.60
N ARG A 117 -9.45 9.68 6.37
CA ARG A 117 -10.44 8.69 5.96
C ARG A 117 -10.19 7.37 6.69
N SER A 118 -11.06 7.04 7.65
CA SER A 118 -11.07 5.74 8.31
C SER A 118 -11.28 4.63 7.27
N GLY A 119 -10.44 3.62 7.31
CA GLY A 119 -10.44 2.49 6.40
C GLY A 119 -9.89 1.26 7.08
N ARG A 120 -10.24 0.11 6.52
CA ARG A 120 -9.69 -1.20 6.85
C ARG A 120 -9.29 -1.87 5.55
N VAL A 121 -8.17 -2.58 5.57
CA VAL A 121 -7.77 -3.46 4.49
C VAL A 121 -7.30 -4.80 5.06
N SER A 122 -7.68 -5.88 4.40
CA SER A 122 -7.11 -7.21 4.64
C SER A 122 -5.81 -7.32 3.83
N VAL A 123 -4.72 -7.69 4.49
CA VAL A 123 -3.40 -7.81 3.88
C VAL A 123 -2.95 -9.26 3.98
N GLU A 124 -2.66 -9.87 2.85
CA GLU A 124 -2.02 -11.17 2.76
C GLU A 124 -0.58 -11.01 2.26
N LEU A 125 0.36 -11.64 2.96
CA LEU A 125 1.75 -11.75 2.55
C LEU A 125 2.05 -13.20 2.19
N LYS A 126 2.48 -13.43 0.95
CA LYS A 126 2.88 -14.72 0.39
C LYS A 126 4.28 -15.12 0.86
N LEU A 127 4.49 -15.09 2.18
CA LEU A 127 5.75 -15.38 2.85
C LEU A 127 5.48 -16.39 3.96
N ALA A 128 6.32 -17.43 4.01
CA ALA A 128 6.25 -18.44 5.05
C ALA A 128 6.80 -17.91 6.37
N GLY A 129 6.38 -18.54 7.48
CA GLY A 129 6.82 -18.22 8.83
C GLY A 129 5.74 -17.55 9.67
N GLU A 130 6.12 -17.16 10.88
CA GLU A 130 5.20 -16.58 11.86
C GLU A 130 5.73 -15.20 12.30
N PRO A 131 5.40 -14.13 11.56
CA PRO A 131 5.86 -12.81 11.92
C PRO A 131 5.10 -12.24 13.12
N GLN A 132 5.74 -11.28 13.78
CA GLN A 132 5.03 -10.33 14.62
C GLN A 132 4.71 -9.08 13.80
N VAL A 133 3.45 -8.66 13.83
CA VAL A 133 3.00 -7.42 13.20
C VAL A 133 2.68 -6.39 14.29
N TRP A 134 3.24 -5.20 14.17
CA TRP A 134 3.08 -4.12 15.14
C TRP A 134 2.60 -2.85 14.46
N ALA A 135 1.45 -2.33 14.84
CA ALA A 135 1.08 -0.96 14.49
C ALA A 135 2.03 0.03 15.19
N LEU A 136 2.43 1.07 14.47
CA LEU A 136 3.41 2.05 14.91
C LEU A 136 2.77 3.41 15.17
N ALA A 137 3.34 4.13 16.13
CA ALA A 137 3.13 5.57 16.26
C ALA A 137 3.80 6.33 15.11
N TYR A 138 3.47 7.62 14.94
CA TYR A 138 4.18 8.49 14.00
C TYR A 138 5.69 8.60 14.28
N THR A 139 6.11 8.32 15.53
CA THR A 139 7.52 8.27 15.94
C THR A 139 8.23 6.97 15.55
N GLY A 140 7.49 5.98 15.03
CA GLY A 140 7.98 4.62 14.77
C GLY A 140 7.96 3.69 15.99
N ALA A 141 7.55 4.17 17.17
CA ALA A 141 7.41 3.31 18.35
C ALA A 141 6.27 2.30 18.16
N ARG A 142 6.50 1.04 18.54
CA ARG A 142 5.46 -0.01 18.56
C ARG A 142 4.35 0.37 19.53
N LYS A 143 3.10 0.37 19.06
CA LYS A 143 1.91 0.72 19.85
C LYS A 143 1.07 -0.49 20.20
N LYS A 144 0.77 -1.32 19.20
CA LYS A 144 -0.17 -2.43 19.33
C LYS A 144 0.27 -3.61 18.48
N ARG A 145 0.22 -4.82 19.04
CA ARG A 145 0.42 -6.04 18.27
C ARG A 145 -0.85 -6.36 17.50
N ILE A 146 -0.71 -6.63 16.22
CA ILE A 146 -1.81 -7.00 15.33
C ILE A 146 -1.88 -8.52 15.25
N PRO A 147 -3.06 -9.14 15.43
CA PRO A 147 -3.24 -10.57 15.21
C PRO A 147 -2.88 -10.97 13.78
N VAL A 148 -2.20 -12.12 13.64
CA VAL A 148 -1.79 -12.68 12.36
C VAL A 148 -2.41 -14.06 12.23
N GLY A 149 -3.15 -14.28 11.14
CA GLY A 149 -3.63 -15.59 10.72
C GLY A 149 -2.68 -16.23 9.71
N LYS A 150 -2.68 -17.56 9.63
CA LYS A 150 -2.02 -18.29 8.56
C LYS A 150 -2.96 -18.45 7.37
N THR A 151 -2.43 -18.37 6.16
CA THR A 151 -3.14 -18.73 4.92
C THR A 151 -2.44 -19.92 4.26
N ALA A 152 -2.99 -20.42 3.16
CA ALA A 152 -2.34 -21.46 2.36
C ALA A 152 -1.02 -20.97 1.72
N GLN A 153 -0.85 -19.65 1.53
CA GLN A 153 0.26 -19.06 0.80
C GLN A 153 1.22 -18.26 1.71
N GLY A 154 0.86 -18.03 2.98
CA GLY A 154 1.67 -17.32 3.95
C GLY A 154 0.85 -16.88 5.16
N ILE A 155 0.73 -15.57 5.35
CA ILE A 155 0.06 -14.97 6.51
C ILE A 155 -0.88 -13.84 6.11
N GLN A 156 -1.87 -13.57 6.96
CA GLN A 156 -2.85 -12.51 6.78
C GLN A 156 -3.02 -11.70 8.07
N PHE A 157 -3.25 -10.40 7.93
CA PHE A 157 -3.66 -9.52 9.02
C PHE A 157 -4.54 -8.38 8.50
N HIS A 158 -5.26 -7.71 9.39
CA HIS A 158 -6.00 -6.50 9.05
C HIS A 158 -5.23 -5.25 9.45
N ALA A 159 -5.16 -4.29 8.54
CA ALA A 159 -4.65 -2.95 8.81
C ALA A 159 -5.84 -1.99 8.89
N ASP A 160 -6.09 -1.48 10.09
CA ASP A 160 -7.05 -0.41 10.37
C ASP A 160 -6.32 0.93 10.37
N SER A 161 -6.79 1.92 9.58
CA SER A 161 -6.15 3.24 9.55
C SER A 161 -6.49 4.10 10.78
N VAL A 162 -7.59 3.81 11.46
CA VAL A 162 -8.06 4.53 12.64
C VAL A 162 -8.60 3.53 13.66
N THR A 163 -8.27 3.76 14.92
CA THR A 163 -8.88 3.12 16.09
C THR A 163 -9.52 4.20 16.96
N ASP A 164 -10.29 3.81 17.98
CA ASP A 164 -10.94 4.76 18.90
C ASP A 164 -9.96 5.72 19.62
N LYS A 165 -8.65 5.45 19.59
CA LYS A 165 -7.63 6.19 20.34
C LYS A 165 -6.46 6.74 19.51
N ASP A 166 -6.22 6.19 18.32
CA ASP A 166 -5.01 6.48 17.53
C ASP A 166 -5.26 6.30 16.02
N ILE A 167 -4.52 7.03 15.20
CA ILE A 167 -4.39 6.84 13.75
C ILE A 167 -3.18 5.92 13.49
N MET A 168 -3.35 4.88 12.68
CA MET A 168 -2.34 3.84 12.44
C MET A 168 -2.12 3.63 10.95
N TYR A 169 -1.08 4.27 10.40
CA TYR A 169 -0.73 4.13 8.98
C TYR A 169 0.46 3.22 8.72
N ALA A 170 1.28 2.98 9.74
CA ALA A 170 2.52 2.25 9.62
C ALA A 170 2.50 1.01 10.50
N PHE A 171 2.99 -0.09 9.95
CA PHE A 171 3.06 -1.38 10.59
C PHE A 171 4.45 -1.97 10.39
N GLU A 172 5.11 -2.37 11.47
CA GLU A 172 6.34 -3.14 11.39
C GLU A 172 6.02 -4.63 11.38
N ILE A 173 6.59 -5.35 10.42
CA ILE A 173 6.47 -6.80 10.29
C ILE A 173 7.85 -7.40 10.56
N VAL A 174 7.94 -8.27 11.57
CA VAL A 174 9.20 -8.91 11.97
C VAL A 174 9.06 -10.42 11.94
N TYR A 175 9.80 -11.06 11.04
CA TYR A 175 9.93 -12.52 11.03
C TYR A 175 11.01 -12.91 12.02
N LEU A 176 10.59 -13.55 13.13
CA LEU A 176 11.51 -14.22 14.03
C LEU A 176 12.04 -15.46 13.30
N SER A 177 13.34 -15.71 13.40
CA SER A 177 14.11 -16.71 12.63
C SER A 177 13.31 -17.96 12.22
N VAL A 178 13.27 -18.20 10.90
CA VAL A 178 12.79 -19.45 10.32
C VAL A 178 13.87 -20.51 10.53
N THR A 179 13.55 -21.58 11.25
CA THR A 179 14.31 -22.83 11.17
C THR A 179 14.26 -23.28 9.71
N GLN A 180 15.40 -23.23 9.02
CA GLN A 180 15.54 -23.78 7.67
C GLN A 180 15.23 -25.26 7.66
#